data_AF-A0A1I0E721-F1
#
_entry.id   AF-A0A1I0E721-F1
#
_cell.length_a   1.000
_cell.length_b   1.000
_cell.length_c   1.000
_cell.angle_alpha   90.00
_cell.angle_beta   90.00
_cell.angle_gamma   90.00
#
_symmetry.space_group_name_H-M   'P 1'
#
loop_
_entity.id
_entity.type
_entity.pdbx_description
1 polymer ?
#
loop_
_entity_poly.entity_id
_entity_poly.type
_entity_poly.pdbx_seq_one_letter_code
_entity_poly.pdbx_strand_id
1 'polypeptide(L)'
;MNIKSSFFLAAAATALFTACASADKTMPSDVQVYISSGQTQCNNDGMTLAQSKALLTEQEVLVSTSSCAMVTGISYISMCGAETGIIHVHQIKSVNLDKATEAGFKPVGTLQERGLGFEKTSCPSGAGQQPAKPKQPPKSIN
;
A
#
# COMPACT_ATOMS: atom_id res chain seq x y z
N MET A 1 -88.53 -4.77 6.45
CA MET A 1 -88.32 -5.34 7.81
C MET A 1 -86.84 -5.23 8.10
N ASN A 2 -86.50 -4.70 9.29
CA ASN A 2 -85.17 -4.33 9.83
C ASN A 2 -84.08 -5.41 9.60
N ILE A 3 -82.75 -5.15 9.63
CA ILE A 3 -81.95 -4.86 10.85
C ILE A 3 -80.55 -4.25 10.53
N LYS A 4 -80.35 -3.02 11.06
CA LYS A 4 -79.21 -2.36 11.75
C LYS A 4 -77.72 -2.67 11.45
N SER A 5 -77.00 -1.56 11.27
CA SER A 5 -75.56 -1.28 11.28
C SER A 5 -74.72 -1.94 12.38
N SER A 6 -73.42 -2.14 12.10
CA SER A 6 -72.34 -1.89 13.07
C SER A 6 -71.06 -1.48 12.35
N PHE A 7 -70.75 -0.20 12.50
CA PHE A 7 -69.45 0.42 12.26
C PHE A 7 -68.43 -0.22 13.21
N PHE A 8 -67.31 -0.73 12.68
CA PHE A 8 -66.08 -0.87 13.45
C PHE A 8 -64.95 -0.18 12.70
N LEU A 9 -64.62 1.03 13.17
CA LEU A 9 -63.34 1.68 12.90
C LEU A 9 -62.23 0.80 13.50
N ALA A 10 -61.36 0.26 12.65
CA ALA A 10 -60.04 -0.20 13.06
C ALA A 10 -59.02 0.74 12.41
N ALA A 11 -58.66 1.80 13.13
CA ALA A 11 -57.52 2.64 12.81
C ALA A 11 -56.24 1.81 13.02
N ALA A 12 -55.71 1.23 11.95
CA ALA A 12 -54.40 0.59 11.97
C ALA A 12 -53.33 1.68 11.84
N ALA A 13 -52.65 1.97 12.95
CA ALA A 13 -51.54 2.91 13.03
C ALA A 13 -50.35 2.40 12.21
N THR A 14 -50.04 3.08 11.10
CA THR A 14 -48.86 2.82 10.27
C THR A 14 -47.61 3.28 11.00
N ALA A 15 -46.86 2.34 11.57
CA ALA A 15 -45.58 2.60 12.22
C ALA A 15 -44.55 3.08 11.18
N LEU A 16 -44.03 4.30 11.39
CA LEU A 16 -42.88 4.84 10.66
C LEU A 16 -41.61 4.13 11.14
N PHE A 17 -41.12 3.16 10.37
CA PHE A 17 -39.79 2.59 10.57
C PHE A 17 -38.74 3.59 10.06
N THR A 18 -38.29 4.46 10.94
CA THR A 18 -37.09 5.30 10.72
C THR A 18 -35.88 4.38 10.72
N ALA A 19 -35.45 3.94 9.54
CA ALA A 19 -34.21 3.21 9.36
C ALA A 19 -33.03 4.16 9.68
N CYS A 20 -32.37 3.93 10.80
CA CYS A 20 -31.05 4.52 11.04
C CYS A 20 -30.08 3.94 10.00
N ALA A 21 -29.74 4.74 8.99
CA ALA A 21 -28.57 4.49 8.16
C ALA A 21 -27.33 4.72 9.02
N SER A 22 -26.81 3.64 9.61
CA SER A 22 -25.47 3.63 10.18
C SER A 22 -24.50 3.86 9.03
N ALA A 23 -24.05 5.10 8.86
CA ALA A 23 -22.89 5.39 8.04
C ALA A 23 -21.69 4.74 8.73
N ASP A 24 -21.35 3.51 8.31
CA ASP A 24 -20.08 2.88 8.65
C ASP A 24 -18.98 3.82 8.17
N LYS A 25 -18.43 4.60 9.09
CA LYS A 25 -17.17 5.29 8.87
C LYS A 25 -16.09 4.22 8.85
N THR A 26 -15.91 3.57 7.69
CA THR A 26 -14.72 2.77 7.42
C THR A 26 -13.53 3.71 7.53
N MET A 27 -12.89 3.70 8.70
CA MET A 27 -11.66 4.42 8.93
C MET A 27 -10.65 3.92 7.90
N PRO A 28 -9.95 4.80 7.17
CA PRO A 28 -9.04 4.39 6.13
C PRO A 28 -7.89 3.59 6.76
N SER A 29 -7.94 2.28 6.52
CA SER A 29 -6.89 1.34 6.90
C SER A 29 -5.62 1.61 6.11
N ASP A 30 -4.47 1.26 6.66
CA ASP A 30 -3.23 1.32 5.91
C ASP A 30 -3.05 0.03 5.10
N VAL A 31 -2.54 0.16 3.88
CA VAL A 31 -2.19 -0.94 2.98
C VAL A 31 -0.74 -0.80 2.54
N GLN A 32 -0.06 -1.93 2.33
CA GLN A 32 1.28 -1.96 1.76
C GLN A 32 1.18 -2.23 0.25
N VAL A 33 1.87 -1.40 -0.52
CA VAL A 33 2.02 -1.56 -1.97
C VAL A 33 3.50 -1.69 -2.30
N TYR A 34 3.81 -2.35 -3.42
CA TYR A 34 5.17 -2.50 -3.90
C TYR A 34 5.31 -2.20 -5.39
N ILE A 35 6.53 -1.87 -5.79
CA ILE A 35 6.98 -1.77 -7.18
C ILE A 35 8.37 -2.40 -7.29
N SER A 36 8.70 -2.98 -8.44
CA SER A 36 10.09 -3.41 -8.73
C SER A 36 11.01 -2.20 -8.71
N SER A 37 12.21 -2.33 -8.12
CA SER A 37 13.23 -1.28 -8.27
C SER A 37 13.77 -1.20 -9.70
N GLY A 38 13.61 -2.27 -10.49
CA GLY A 38 14.20 -2.40 -11.83
C GLY A 38 15.72 -2.60 -11.81
N GLN A 39 16.34 -2.77 -10.64
CA GLN A 39 17.78 -2.98 -10.54
C GLN A 39 18.19 -4.31 -11.15
N THR A 40 19.24 -4.28 -11.97
CA THR A 40 19.86 -5.47 -12.54
C THR A 40 21.10 -5.93 -11.77
N GLN A 41 21.39 -7.21 -11.83
CA GLN A 41 22.53 -7.82 -11.15
C GLN A 41 23.85 -7.23 -11.68
N CYS A 42 24.82 -7.06 -10.79
CA CYS A 42 26.10 -6.40 -11.02
C CYS A 42 26.02 -4.87 -11.23
N ASN A 43 24.81 -4.29 -11.34
CA ASN A 43 24.60 -2.87 -11.60
C ASN A 43 23.86 -2.19 -10.44
N ASN A 44 23.90 -0.85 -10.44
CA ASN A 44 23.13 0.00 -9.53
C ASN A 44 22.23 0.95 -10.35
N ASP A 45 21.53 0.38 -11.33
CA ASP A 45 20.76 1.04 -12.39
C ASP A 45 19.25 1.13 -12.10
N GLY A 46 18.79 0.61 -10.96
CA GLY A 46 17.40 0.68 -10.54
C GLY A 46 16.99 2.05 -10.00
N MET A 47 15.67 2.26 -9.93
CA MET A 47 15.09 3.38 -9.19
C MET A 47 15.54 3.31 -7.72
N THR A 48 15.66 4.48 -7.10
CA THR A 48 15.89 4.63 -5.66
C THR A 48 14.56 4.60 -4.89
N LEU A 49 14.60 4.30 -3.58
CA LEU A 49 13.40 4.33 -2.72
C LEU A 49 12.72 5.72 -2.72
N ALA A 50 13.49 6.78 -2.94
CA ALA A 50 13.00 8.15 -3.02
C ALA A 50 12.27 8.41 -4.34
N GLN A 51 12.80 7.92 -5.46
CA GLN A 51 12.14 8.01 -6.76
C GLN A 51 10.84 7.23 -6.79
N SER A 52 10.79 6.00 -6.25
CA SER A 52 9.51 5.28 -6.19
C SER A 52 8.51 5.96 -5.25
N LYS A 53 8.96 6.53 -4.12
CA LYS A 53 8.09 7.36 -3.28
C LYS A 53 7.55 8.57 -4.06
N ALA A 54 8.39 9.20 -4.90
CA ALA A 54 8.00 10.35 -5.71
C ALA A 54 6.83 10.02 -6.64
N LEU A 55 6.85 8.84 -7.29
CA LEU A 55 5.75 8.36 -8.15
C LEU A 55 4.40 8.34 -7.42
N LEU A 56 4.37 7.97 -6.14
CA LEU A 56 3.16 8.01 -5.32
C LEU A 56 2.75 9.44 -4.98
N THR A 57 3.72 10.28 -4.57
CA THR A 57 3.41 11.67 -4.18
C THR A 57 2.98 12.54 -5.34
N GLU A 58 3.44 12.27 -6.57
CA GLU A 58 2.99 12.92 -7.80
C GLU A 58 1.52 12.65 -8.10
N GLN A 59 0.98 11.50 -7.65
CA GLN A 59 -0.44 11.16 -7.69
C GLN A 59 -1.21 11.64 -6.43
N GLU A 60 -0.59 12.51 -5.62
CA GLU A 60 -1.13 13.01 -4.35
C GLU A 60 -1.36 11.91 -3.30
N VAL A 61 -0.62 10.80 -3.40
CA VAL A 61 -0.69 9.70 -2.42
C VAL A 61 0.30 9.95 -1.28
N LEU A 62 -0.23 10.12 -0.07
CA LEU A 62 0.59 10.23 1.14
C LEU A 62 1.17 8.87 1.52
N VAL A 63 2.49 8.83 1.71
CA VAL A 63 3.25 7.63 2.08
C VAL A 63 3.69 7.72 3.54
N SER A 64 3.23 6.78 4.36
CA SER A 64 3.53 6.73 5.80
C SER A 64 4.93 6.16 6.07
N THR A 65 5.28 5.05 5.42
CA THR A 65 6.59 4.41 5.57
C THR A 65 7.08 3.88 4.22
N SER A 66 8.38 3.68 4.09
CA SER A 66 9.01 3.17 2.87
C SER A 66 10.19 2.29 3.24
N SER A 67 10.36 1.16 2.56
CA SER A 67 11.46 0.23 2.79
C SER A 67 11.82 -0.51 1.51
N CYS A 68 13.08 -0.93 1.40
CA CYS A 68 13.47 -1.90 0.38
C CYS A 68 13.24 -3.32 0.88
N ALA A 69 12.92 -4.21 -0.04
CA ALA A 69 12.76 -5.62 0.23
C ALA A 69 13.23 -6.44 -0.97
N MET A 70 13.47 -7.71 -0.75
CA MET A 70 13.75 -8.69 -1.80
C MET A 70 12.61 -9.70 -1.84
N VAL A 71 12.10 -10.00 -3.04
CA VAL A 71 11.07 -11.02 -3.23
C VAL A 71 11.65 -12.40 -2.93
N THR A 72 10.93 -13.20 -2.16
CA THR A 72 11.29 -14.56 -1.77
C THR A 72 10.31 -15.57 -2.39
N GLY A 73 10.69 -16.86 -2.40
CA GLY A 73 9.88 -17.91 -3.04
C GLY A 73 10.11 -18.06 -4.55
N ILE A 74 11.07 -17.32 -5.11
CA ILE A 74 11.53 -17.44 -6.50
C ILE A 74 13.06 -17.37 -6.54
N SER A 75 13.66 -18.04 -7.52
CA SER A 75 15.10 -17.98 -7.78
C SER A 75 15.38 -17.14 -9.02
N TYR A 76 16.38 -16.26 -8.93
CA TYR A 76 16.87 -15.45 -10.05
C TYR A 76 18.15 -16.08 -10.61
N ILE A 77 18.28 -16.13 -11.93
CA ILE A 77 19.50 -16.61 -12.59
C ILE A 77 20.66 -15.67 -12.27
N SER A 78 21.82 -16.19 -11.86
CA SER A 78 22.99 -15.37 -11.55
C SER A 78 23.75 -14.98 -12.83
N MET A 79 23.44 -13.82 -13.37
CA MET A 79 24.07 -13.26 -14.57
C MET A 79 23.98 -11.74 -14.54
N CYS A 80 25.08 -11.04 -14.86
CA CYS A 80 25.05 -9.58 -14.92
C CYS A 80 24.01 -9.09 -15.94
N GLY A 81 23.20 -8.11 -15.53
CA GLY A 81 22.06 -7.62 -16.31
C GLY A 81 20.75 -8.38 -16.10
N ALA A 82 20.72 -9.50 -15.37
CA ALA A 82 19.48 -10.16 -14.99
C ALA A 82 18.78 -9.43 -13.83
N GLU A 83 17.48 -9.69 -13.62
CA GLU A 83 16.72 -9.09 -12.52
C GLU A 83 17.23 -9.52 -11.13
N THR A 84 17.09 -8.64 -10.14
CA THR A 84 17.55 -8.88 -8.75
C THR A 84 16.43 -9.29 -7.80
N GLY A 85 15.16 -9.05 -8.15
CA GLY A 85 14.03 -9.25 -7.26
C GLY A 85 13.88 -8.19 -6.16
N ILE A 86 14.63 -7.10 -6.25
CA ILE A 86 14.52 -5.97 -5.31
C ILE A 86 13.25 -5.17 -5.62
N ILE A 87 12.48 -4.90 -4.57
CA ILE A 87 11.24 -4.14 -4.62
C ILE A 87 11.30 -3.00 -3.60
N HIS A 88 10.56 -1.94 -3.87
CA HIS A 88 10.27 -0.91 -2.89
C HIS A 88 8.86 -1.10 -2.36
N VAL A 89 8.73 -1.13 -1.04
CA VAL A 89 7.47 -1.31 -0.33
C VAL A 89 7.12 0.01 0.35
N HIS A 90 5.90 0.50 0.12
CA HIS A 90 5.37 1.73 0.70
C HIS A 90 4.07 1.44 1.44
N GLN A 91 3.91 2.05 2.61
CA GLN A 91 2.64 2.04 3.34
C GLN A 91 1.85 3.28 2.95
N ILE A 92 0.62 3.09 2.47
CA ILE A 92 -0.31 4.15 2.07
C ILE A 92 -1.69 3.93 2.71
N LYS A 93 -2.57 4.93 2.66
CA LYS A 93 -3.98 4.75 2.99
C LYS A 93 -4.67 3.91 1.92
N SER A 94 -5.55 2.99 2.33
CA SER A 94 -6.27 2.07 1.43
C SER A 94 -7.12 2.80 0.39
N VAL A 95 -7.65 3.98 0.72
CA VAL A 95 -8.39 4.85 -0.21
C VAL A 95 -7.55 5.33 -1.41
N ASN A 96 -6.23 5.24 -1.32
CA ASN A 96 -5.31 5.66 -2.40
C ASN A 96 -4.81 4.47 -3.23
N LEU A 97 -5.35 3.26 -3.03
CA LEU A 97 -4.86 2.06 -3.72
C LEU A 97 -5.01 2.16 -5.24
N ASP A 98 -6.12 2.72 -5.73
CA ASP A 98 -6.36 2.87 -7.17
C ASP A 98 -5.32 3.81 -7.80
N LYS A 99 -5.10 4.99 -7.20
CA LYS A 99 -4.04 5.94 -7.61
C LYS A 99 -2.64 5.31 -7.58
N ALA A 100 -2.34 4.51 -6.56
CA ALA A 100 -1.07 3.80 -6.49
C ALA A 100 -0.93 2.74 -7.60
N THR A 101 -2.03 2.07 -7.94
CA THR A 101 -2.06 1.08 -9.03
C THR A 101 -1.89 1.75 -10.39
N GLU A 102 -2.49 2.92 -10.61
CA GLU A 102 -2.27 3.77 -11.78
C GLU A 102 -0.80 4.20 -11.91
N ALA A 103 -0.12 4.45 -10.79
CA ALA A 103 1.33 4.71 -10.74
C ALA A 103 2.21 3.45 -10.92
N GLY A 104 1.62 2.27 -11.18
CA GLY A 104 2.34 1.03 -11.45
C GLY A 104 2.66 0.18 -10.21
N PHE A 105 2.15 0.55 -9.03
CA PHE A 105 2.31 -0.25 -7.82
C PHE A 105 1.32 -1.41 -7.79
N LYS A 106 1.65 -2.44 -7.01
CA LYS A 106 0.78 -3.60 -6.75
C LYS A 106 0.60 -3.76 -5.23
N PRO A 107 -0.58 -4.18 -4.75
CA PRO A 107 -0.73 -4.58 -3.35
C PRO A 107 0.25 -5.71 -3.01
N VAL A 108 0.89 -5.68 -1.83
CA VAL A 108 1.79 -6.77 -1.42
C VAL A 108 1.09 -8.13 -1.40
N GLY A 109 -0.23 -8.15 -1.15
CA GLY A 109 -1.13 -9.32 -1.26
C GLY A 109 -0.93 -10.15 -2.52
N THR A 110 -0.66 -9.48 -3.65
CA THR A 110 -0.46 -10.12 -4.96
C THR A 110 0.82 -10.97 -5.04
N LEU A 111 1.77 -10.80 -4.13
CA LEU A 111 2.91 -11.70 -3.99
C LEU A 111 2.46 -13.02 -3.36
N GLN A 112 1.69 -12.97 -2.27
CA GLN A 112 1.23 -14.17 -1.59
C GLN A 112 0.28 -15.00 -2.46
N GLU A 113 -0.59 -14.35 -3.22
CA GLU A 113 -1.46 -15.01 -4.22
C GLU A 113 -0.67 -15.83 -5.25
N ARG A 114 0.57 -15.43 -5.52
CA ARG A 114 1.50 -16.13 -6.42
C ARG A 114 2.41 -17.13 -5.70
N GLY A 115 2.20 -17.37 -4.41
CA GLY A 115 3.07 -18.20 -3.57
C GLY A 115 4.43 -17.57 -3.26
N LEU A 116 4.55 -16.24 -3.40
CA LEU A 116 5.78 -15.49 -3.16
C LEU A 116 5.70 -14.71 -1.83
N GLY A 117 6.87 -14.44 -1.26
CA GLY A 117 7.04 -13.58 -0.10
C GLY A 117 7.93 -12.39 -0.40
N PHE A 118 8.26 -11.62 0.64
CA PHE A 118 9.34 -10.66 0.58
C PHE A 118 9.99 -10.51 1.95
N GLU A 119 11.26 -10.15 1.96
CA GLU A 119 12.02 -9.87 3.17
C GLU A 119 12.62 -8.46 3.08
N LYS A 120 12.43 -7.66 4.14
CA LYS A 120 12.98 -6.29 4.20
C LYS A 120 14.51 -6.36 4.21
N THR A 121 15.14 -5.51 3.42
CA THR A 121 16.60 -5.41 3.30
C THR A 121 17.06 -3.96 3.33
N SER A 122 18.36 -3.74 3.48
CA SER A 122 18.94 -2.42 3.29
C SER A 122 18.73 -1.97 1.85
N CYS A 123 18.33 -0.71 1.67
CA CYS A 123 18.26 -0.15 0.33
C CYS A 123 19.64 -0.08 -0.29
N PRO A 124 19.83 -0.64 -1.51
CA PRO A 124 21.08 -0.51 -2.22
C PRO A 124 21.34 0.97 -2.49
N SER A 125 22.56 1.42 -2.22
CA SER A 125 23.01 2.79 -2.42
C SER A 125 23.19 3.11 -3.91
N GLY A 126 22.12 3.02 -4.71
CA GLY A 126 22.07 3.52 -6.08
C GLY A 126 22.01 5.05 -6.13
N ALA A 127 22.51 5.65 -7.21
CA ALA A 127 22.79 7.09 -7.36
C ALA A 127 21.68 8.00 -6.78
N GLY A 128 21.93 8.56 -5.59
CA GLY A 128 21.08 9.56 -4.96
C GLY A 128 20.68 9.32 -3.50
N GLN A 129 20.99 8.15 -2.91
CA GLN A 129 20.69 7.88 -1.50
C GLN A 129 21.94 7.79 -0.64
N GLN A 130 22.59 8.94 -0.43
CA GLN A 130 23.33 9.13 0.81
C GLN A 130 22.43 9.92 1.78
N PRO A 131 21.82 9.30 2.80
CA PRO A 131 21.49 10.05 4.00
C PRO A 131 22.80 10.67 4.50
N ALA A 132 22.81 11.97 4.78
CA ALA A 132 23.99 12.68 5.27
C ALA A 132 24.67 11.85 6.38
N LYS A 133 25.83 11.28 6.07
CA LYS A 133 26.68 10.61 7.06
C LYS A 133 26.92 11.63 8.18
N PRO A 134 26.60 11.34 9.45
CA PRO A 134 27.08 12.17 10.54
C PRO A 134 28.60 12.23 10.44
N LYS A 135 29.19 13.43 10.32
CA LYS A 135 30.63 13.61 10.43
C LYS A 135 31.05 12.99 11.77
N GLN A 136 31.67 11.80 11.73
CA GLN A 136 32.35 11.29 12.91
C GLN A 136 33.39 12.35 13.31
N PRO A 137 33.38 12.85 14.55
CA PRO A 137 34.45 13.71 15.01
C PRO A 137 35.79 12.94 14.91
N PRO A 138 36.90 13.62 14.60
CA PRO A 138 38.19 12.96 14.50
C PRO A 138 38.47 12.20 15.80
N LYS A 139 38.84 10.91 15.67
CA LYS A 139 39.33 10.11 16.79
C LYS A 139 40.46 10.89 17.47
N SER A 140 40.25 11.26 18.72
CA SER A 140 41.33 11.73 19.58
C SER A 140 42.36 10.61 19.67
N ILE A 141 43.54 10.87 19.14
CA ILE A 141 44.72 10.05 19.33
C ILE A 141 45.21 10.40 20.74
N ASN A 142 45.24 9.42 21.64
CA ASN A 142 46.10 9.46 22.83
C ASN A 142 47.35 8.66 22.49
#